data_AF-A0AA91FJA9-F1
#
_entry.id   AF-A0AA91FJA9-F1
#
_cell.length_a   1.000
_cell.length_b   1.000
_cell.length_c   1.000
_cell.angle_alpha   90.00
_cell.angle_beta   90.00
_cell.angle_gamma   90.00
#
_symmetry.space_group_name_H-M   'P 1'
#
loop_
_entity.id
_entity.type
_entity.pdbx_description
1 polymer ?
#
loop_
_entity_poly.entity_id
_entity_poly.type
_entity_poly.pdbx_seq_one_letter_code
_entity_poly.pdbx_strand_id
1 'polypeptide(L)'
;MKLTGRLLNFTRLNIEGNDIKVILTKIAQKLGRQRQSNLPVIVSCQQPLNLAQLWGGLWVLGLQPIGLVTGANDTQANELRIAIFPADGQRIDGKAPKNVATGSGQKSNSTANTPSSQHVAQSPTQSLTSDSQATERQNQTASDIVTNNIASNETAAAPDKFVASPHHQSQLEGDLVHSQILRSGQSINHVGGDVILTKGINAGAEAITDYSLHVYGKAEGRLVAGATGDTNAKIFCLRFNPSLVSVAGTYCLKENIPTEYLDKAVQVSYLDGQGLVFELME
;
A
#
# COMPACT_ATOMS: atom_id res chain seq x y z
N MET A 1 -12.89 29.52 6.15
CA MET A 1 -12.64 28.08 6.36
C MET A 1 -11.16 27.81 6.07
N LYS A 2 -10.45 27.05 6.91
CA LYS A 2 -9.05 26.66 6.66
C LYS A 2 -9.00 25.14 6.51
N LEU A 3 -8.45 24.67 5.39
CA LEU A 3 -8.19 23.25 5.17
C LEU A 3 -6.75 22.95 5.62
N THR A 4 -6.56 21.88 6.38
CA THR A 4 -5.25 21.44 6.87
C THR A 4 -5.14 19.93 6.75
N GLY A 5 -4.14 19.44 6.02
CA GLY A 5 -3.79 18.03 6.01
C GLY A 5 -2.90 17.63 7.19
N ARG A 6 -2.93 16.34 7.51
CA ARG A 6 -1.88 15.62 8.24
C ARG A 6 -1.60 14.35 7.44
N LEU A 7 -0.37 13.84 7.44
CA LEU A 7 -0.13 12.51 6.90
C LEU A 7 -0.76 11.48 7.84
N LEU A 8 -1.39 10.45 7.26
CA LEU A 8 -1.95 9.33 8.00
C LEU A 8 -1.11 8.10 7.69
N ASN A 9 -0.53 7.49 8.72
CA ASN A 9 0.13 6.19 8.59
C ASN A 9 -0.95 5.09 8.51
N PHE A 10 -0.92 4.29 7.44
CA PHE A 10 -1.89 3.23 7.17
C PHE A 10 -1.19 1.95 6.70
N THR A 11 -1.81 0.80 6.99
CA THR A 11 -1.35 -0.50 6.50
C THR A 11 -1.98 -0.82 5.14
N ARG A 12 -1.22 -1.44 4.23
CA ARG A 12 -1.73 -1.91 2.94
C ARG A 12 -2.15 -3.36 3.03
N LEU A 13 -3.43 -3.62 2.77
CA LEU A 13 -4.03 -4.95 2.79
C LEU A 13 -4.27 -5.44 1.36
N ASN A 14 -3.30 -6.16 0.79
CA ASN A 14 -3.50 -6.85 -0.48
C ASN A 14 -4.31 -8.14 -0.27
N ILE A 15 -5.32 -8.35 -1.11
CA ILE A 15 -6.31 -9.43 -1.00
C ILE A 15 -6.33 -10.25 -2.29
N GLU A 16 -6.08 -11.54 -2.13
CA GLU A 16 -6.03 -12.54 -3.20
C GLU A 16 -7.17 -13.56 -3.04
N GLY A 17 -7.89 -13.81 -4.13
CA GLY A 17 -9.07 -14.68 -4.17
C GLY A 17 -10.39 -13.90 -4.19
N ASN A 18 -11.49 -14.63 -4.40
CA ASN A 18 -12.85 -14.11 -4.53
C ASN A 18 -13.81 -14.54 -3.40
N ASP A 19 -13.38 -15.43 -2.48
CA ASP A 19 -14.19 -15.89 -1.33
C ASP A 19 -13.92 -15.04 -0.08
N ILE A 20 -14.90 -14.20 0.28
CA ILE A 20 -14.89 -13.32 1.46
C ILE A 20 -14.64 -14.08 2.77
N LYS A 21 -15.20 -15.29 2.96
CA LYS A 21 -15.03 -16.05 4.21
C LYS A 21 -13.59 -16.55 4.33
N VAL A 22 -13.01 -17.05 3.24
CA VAL A 22 -11.61 -17.50 3.19
C VAL A 22 -10.67 -16.30 3.40
N ILE A 23 -10.95 -15.15 2.78
CA ILE A 23 -10.19 -13.91 2.94
C ILE A 23 -10.19 -13.44 4.40
N LEU A 24 -11.37 -13.28 5.02
CA LEU A 24 -11.49 -12.83 6.41
C LEU A 24 -10.85 -13.82 7.40
N THR A 25 -10.93 -15.13 7.13
CA THR A 25 -10.27 -16.15 7.96
C THR A 25 -8.74 -16.04 7.88
N LYS A 26 -8.17 -15.86 6.68
CA LYS A 26 -6.73 -15.61 6.49
C LYS A 26 -6.27 -14.33 7.19
N ILE A 27 -7.07 -13.28 7.15
CA ILE A 27 -6.79 -11.99 7.83
C ILE A 27 -6.79 -12.20 9.34
N ALA A 28 -7.82 -12.82 9.91
CA ALA A 28 -7.91 -13.12 11.34
C ALA A 28 -6.73 -13.97 11.84
N GLN A 29 -6.29 -14.96 11.06
CA GLN A 29 -5.10 -15.76 11.36
C GLN A 29 -3.81 -14.92 11.34
N LYS A 30 -3.65 -14.00 10.39
CA LYS A 30 -2.47 -13.12 10.29
C LYS A 30 -2.41 -12.05 11.40
N LEU A 31 -3.54 -11.53 11.88
CA LEU A 31 -3.59 -10.60 13.02
C LEU A 31 -3.20 -11.28 14.35
N GLY A 32 -3.43 -12.60 14.46
CA GLY A 32 -3.06 -13.37 15.65
C GLY A 32 -3.88 -13.02 16.89
N ARG A 33 -3.30 -13.24 18.08
CA ARG A 33 -3.98 -12.99 19.37
C ARG A 33 -3.89 -11.54 19.87
N GLN A 34 -2.95 -10.75 19.33
CA GLN A 34 -2.85 -9.32 19.63
C GLN A 34 -3.85 -8.57 18.73
N ARG A 35 -5.04 -8.29 19.25
CA ARG A 35 -6.03 -7.45 18.56
C ARG A 35 -5.49 -6.02 18.42
N GLN A 36 -4.87 -5.74 17.29
CA GLN A 36 -4.54 -4.39 16.83
C GLN A 36 -5.84 -3.65 16.47
N SER A 37 -6.52 -3.14 17.51
CA SER A 37 -7.76 -2.37 17.38
C SER A 37 -7.49 -1.03 16.69
N ASN A 38 -8.39 -0.64 15.79
CA ASN A 38 -8.37 0.64 15.07
C ASN A 38 -7.26 0.81 14.02
N LEU A 39 -6.61 -0.29 13.59
CA LEU A 39 -5.56 -0.21 12.57
C LEU A 39 -6.12 0.33 11.23
N PRO A 40 -5.66 1.50 10.74
CA PRO A 40 -6.14 2.06 9.48
C PRO A 40 -5.60 1.27 8.29
N VAL A 41 -6.46 0.85 7.36
CA VAL A 41 -6.05 0.07 6.19
C VAL A 41 -6.55 0.66 4.86
N ILE A 42 -5.70 0.59 3.84
CA ILE A 42 -6.11 0.71 2.44
C ILE A 42 -6.10 -0.69 1.82
N VAL A 43 -7.21 -1.07 1.21
CA VAL A 43 -7.44 -2.40 0.64
C VAL A 43 -7.04 -2.41 -0.84
N SER A 44 -6.35 -3.45 -1.30
CA SER A 44 -6.06 -3.70 -2.71
C SER A 44 -6.58 -5.08 -3.09
N CYS A 45 -7.36 -5.21 -4.16
CA CYS A 45 -7.85 -6.49 -4.67
C CYS A 45 -8.03 -6.44 -6.19
N GLN A 46 -7.49 -7.44 -6.88
CA GLN A 46 -7.50 -7.50 -8.35
C GLN A 46 -8.66 -8.32 -8.92
N GLN A 47 -9.46 -8.96 -8.06
CA GLN A 47 -10.63 -9.76 -8.42
C GLN A 47 -11.93 -9.10 -7.95
N PRO A 48 -13.06 -9.28 -8.65
CA PRO A 48 -14.37 -8.84 -8.18
C PRO A 48 -14.74 -9.49 -6.84
N LEU A 49 -15.23 -8.67 -5.91
CA LEU A 49 -15.58 -9.03 -4.54
C LEU A 49 -16.85 -8.31 -4.09
N ASN A 50 -17.55 -8.85 -3.08
CA ASN A 50 -18.60 -8.11 -2.39
C ASN A 50 -17.96 -7.17 -1.36
N LEU A 51 -17.75 -5.90 -1.75
CA LEU A 51 -17.12 -4.89 -0.90
C LEU A 51 -17.93 -4.61 0.39
N ALA A 52 -19.26 -4.68 0.36
CA ALA A 52 -20.09 -4.43 1.54
C ALA A 52 -19.87 -5.51 2.62
N GLN A 53 -19.83 -6.79 2.23
CA GLN A 53 -19.48 -7.89 3.12
C GLN A 53 -18.02 -7.82 3.57
N LEU A 54 -17.10 -7.42 2.68
CA LEU A 54 -15.70 -7.23 3.01
C LEU A 54 -15.51 -6.14 4.08
N TRP A 55 -16.05 -4.94 3.87
CA TRP A 55 -15.95 -3.82 4.80
C TRP A 55 -16.50 -4.19 6.18
N GLY A 56 -17.71 -4.76 6.24
CA GLY A 56 -18.30 -5.22 7.51
C GLY A 56 -17.42 -6.25 8.22
N GLY A 57 -16.85 -7.20 7.48
CA GLY A 57 -15.89 -8.18 8.02
C GLY A 57 -14.60 -7.56 8.56
N LEU A 58 -14.02 -6.58 7.86
CA LEU A 58 -12.81 -5.87 8.30
C LEU A 58 -13.05 -5.10 9.61
N TRP A 59 -14.19 -4.40 9.74
CA TRP A 59 -14.60 -3.72 10.98
C TRP A 59 -14.77 -4.71 12.15
N VAL A 60 -15.39 -5.87 11.92
CA VAL A 60 -15.53 -6.94 12.95
C VAL A 60 -14.18 -7.53 13.38
N LEU A 61 -13.17 -7.51 12.50
CA LEU A 61 -11.79 -7.90 12.83
C LEU A 61 -10.98 -6.77 13.52
N GLY A 62 -11.56 -5.57 13.71
CA GLY A 62 -10.93 -4.44 14.37
C GLY A 62 -10.11 -3.51 13.45
N LEU A 63 -10.16 -3.74 12.13
CA LEU A 63 -9.50 -2.90 11.12
C LEU A 63 -10.40 -1.73 10.72
N GLN A 64 -9.81 -0.58 10.38
CA GLN A 64 -10.53 0.59 9.85
C GLN A 64 -10.22 0.76 8.37
N PRO A 65 -11.03 0.19 7.45
CA PRO A 65 -10.82 0.34 6.01
C PRO A 65 -11.16 1.75 5.53
N ILE A 66 -10.12 2.53 5.24
CA ILE A 66 -10.18 3.92 4.75
C ILE A 66 -10.74 3.96 3.32
N GLY A 67 -10.30 3.01 2.48
CA GLY A 67 -10.63 2.97 1.07
C GLY A 67 -9.97 1.82 0.30
N LEU A 68 -10.15 1.86 -1.01
CA LEU A 68 -9.75 0.83 -1.97
C LEU A 68 -8.71 1.38 -2.96
N VAL A 69 -7.74 0.58 -3.38
CA VAL A 69 -6.91 0.87 -4.56
C VAL A 69 -7.70 0.57 -5.84
N THR A 70 -7.69 1.50 -6.79
CA THR A 70 -8.39 1.39 -8.09
C THR A 70 -8.15 0.06 -8.81
N GLY A 71 -9.22 -0.54 -9.31
CA GLY A 71 -9.20 -1.84 -9.97
C GLY A 71 -10.60 -2.41 -10.24
N ALA A 72 -10.74 -3.73 -10.06
CA ALA A 72 -11.91 -4.49 -10.50
C ALA A 72 -13.23 -4.19 -9.76
N ASN A 73 -13.23 -3.33 -8.74
CA ASN A 73 -14.37 -3.08 -7.86
C ASN A 73 -14.79 -1.60 -7.79
N ASP A 74 -14.23 -0.73 -8.63
CA ASP A 74 -14.38 0.73 -8.54
C ASP A 74 -15.83 1.21 -8.66
N THR A 75 -16.65 0.56 -9.50
CA THR A 75 -18.10 0.87 -9.60
C THR A 75 -18.80 0.68 -8.24
N GLN A 76 -18.58 -0.46 -7.59
CA GLN A 76 -19.18 -0.76 -6.30
C GLN A 76 -18.58 0.08 -5.16
N ALA A 77 -17.29 0.46 -5.26
CA ALA A 77 -16.69 1.40 -4.33
C ALA A 77 -17.37 2.78 -4.39
N ASN A 78 -17.66 3.29 -5.60
CA ASN A 78 -18.40 4.53 -5.78
C ASN A 78 -19.85 4.43 -5.25
N GLU A 79 -20.57 3.34 -5.55
CA GLU A 79 -21.92 3.08 -5.04
C GLU A 79 -21.98 3.09 -3.50
N LEU A 80 -20.99 2.46 -2.85
CA LEU A 80 -20.84 2.39 -1.40
C LEU A 80 -20.17 3.64 -0.78
N ARG A 81 -19.81 4.64 -1.59
CA ARG A 81 -19.08 5.87 -1.18
C ARG A 81 -17.74 5.60 -0.48
N ILE A 82 -17.09 4.50 -0.84
CA ILE A 82 -15.75 4.13 -0.40
C ILE A 82 -14.73 5.00 -1.16
N ALA A 83 -13.74 5.55 -0.46
CA ALA A 83 -12.68 6.33 -1.10
C ALA A 83 -11.83 5.44 -2.03
N ILE A 84 -11.62 5.87 -3.27
CA ILE A 84 -10.76 5.19 -4.23
C ILE A 84 -9.42 5.91 -4.31
N PHE A 85 -8.35 5.17 -4.08
CA PHE A 85 -6.96 5.59 -4.17
C PHE A 85 -6.34 5.08 -5.47
N PRO A 86 -5.41 5.83 -6.09
CA PRO A 86 -4.76 5.38 -7.31
C PRO A 86 -3.76 4.25 -7.02
N ALA A 87 -3.39 3.50 -8.06
CA ALA A 87 -2.39 2.43 -7.97
C ALA A 87 -0.99 2.97 -7.62
N ASP A 88 -0.13 2.12 -7.08
CA ASP A 88 1.16 2.56 -6.53
C ASP A 88 2.10 3.16 -7.59
N GLY A 89 2.73 4.28 -7.22
CA GLY A 89 3.49 5.13 -8.15
C GLY A 89 2.66 6.24 -8.83
N GLN A 90 1.33 6.18 -8.80
CA GLN A 90 0.46 7.24 -9.32
C GLN A 90 0.09 8.25 -8.22
N ARG A 91 0.09 9.55 -8.54
CA ARG A 91 -0.16 10.64 -7.58
C ARG A 91 -1.63 11.09 -7.62
N ILE A 92 -2.15 11.50 -6.47
CA ILE A 92 -3.52 12.05 -6.32
C ILE A 92 -3.60 13.53 -6.77
N ASP A 93 -2.46 14.24 -6.90
CA ASP A 93 -2.40 15.68 -7.19
C ASP A 93 -2.66 16.07 -8.67
N GLY A 94 -3.31 15.20 -9.44
CA GLY A 94 -3.70 15.45 -10.83
C GLY A 94 -2.55 15.54 -11.84
N LYS A 95 -1.29 15.37 -11.41
CA LYS A 95 -0.12 15.38 -12.29
C LYS A 95 0.13 13.98 -12.84
N ALA A 96 -0.20 13.79 -14.12
CA ALA A 96 0.14 12.59 -14.86
C ALA A 96 1.67 12.31 -14.80
N PRO A 97 2.09 11.03 -14.79
CA PRO A 97 3.50 10.67 -14.87
C PRO A 97 4.17 11.28 -16.11
N LYS A 98 5.36 11.84 -15.94
CA LYS A 98 6.24 12.09 -17.08
C LYS A 98 6.72 10.74 -17.61
N ASN A 99 6.22 10.32 -18.76
CA ASN A 99 6.77 9.19 -19.50
C ASN A 99 8.25 9.45 -19.79
N VAL A 100 9.14 8.74 -19.10
CA VAL A 100 10.56 8.68 -19.45
C VAL A 100 10.67 7.78 -20.68
N ALA A 101 10.77 8.40 -21.85
CA ALA A 101 10.84 7.69 -23.12
C ALA A 101 12.17 6.92 -23.24
N THR A 102 12.10 5.59 -23.17
CA THR A 102 13.19 4.68 -23.50
C THR A 102 13.45 4.70 -25.01
N GLY A 103 14.38 5.56 -25.44
CA GLY A 103 14.73 5.73 -26.85
C GLY A 103 15.57 4.58 -27.41
N SER A 104 14.93 3.50 -27.88
CA SER A 104 15.57 2.46 -28.70
C SER A 104 15.30 2.71 -30.19
N GLY A 105 16.12 3.54 -30.83
CA GLY A 105 15.99 3.86 -32.25
C GLY A 105 16.47 2.73 -33.17
N GLN A 106 15.55 1.97 -33.77
CA GLN A 106 15.87 1.08 -34.89
C GLN A 106 15.87 1.86 -36.21
N LYS A 107 17.01 1.88 -36.90
CA LYS A 107 17.09 2.34 -38.29
C LYS A 107 16.52 1.26 -39.22
N SER A 108 15.61 1.65 -40.10
CA SER A 108 15.27 0.87 -41.29
C SER A 108 16.38 1.00 -42.34
N ASN A 109 16.75 -0.11 -42.99
CA ASN A 109 17.20 -0.07 -44.40
C ASN A 109 16.96 -1.42 -45.08
N SER A 110 16.73 -1.40 -46.39
CA SER A 110 16.38 -2.58 -47.20
C SER A 110 17.58 -3.18 -47.93
N THR A 111 17.51 -4.46 -48.30
CA THR A 111 17.42 -4.97 -49.71
C THR A 111 17.47 -6.51 -49.72
N ALA A 112 16.94 -7.14 -50.78
CA ALA A 112 16.67 -8.58 -50.87
C ALA A 112 17.90 -9.47 -51.15
N ASN A 113 17.76 -10.78 -50.88
CA ASN A 113 18.08 -11.85 -51.84
C ASN A 113 17.42 -13.20 -51.48
N THR A 114 17.25 -14.05 -52.50
CA THR A 114 16.70 -15.42 -52.52
C THR A 114 17.76 -16.31 -53.25
N PRO A 115 17.68 -17.66 -53.45
CA PRO A 115 16.53 -18.60 -53.31
C PRO A 115 16.84 -20.03 -52.76
N SER A 116 15.84 -20.93 -52.86
CA SER A 116 15.95 -22.43 -52.92
C SER A 116 16.22 -23.21 -51.60
N SER A 117 15.72 -24.44 -51.33
CA SER A 117 14.95 -25.44 -52.11
C SER A 117 13.99 -26.34 -51.27
N GLN A 118 12.81 -26.63 -51.85
CA GLN A 118 12.02 -27.89 -51.90
C GLN A 118 12.01 -28.95 -50.76
N HIS A 119 10.82 -29.20 -50.18
CA HIS A 119 10.16 -30.52 -49.97
C HIS A 119 8.67 -30.29 -49.54
N VAL A 120 7.59 -31.08 -49.76
CA VAL A 120 7.31 -32.48 -50.24
C VAL A 120 7.27 -33.53 -49.10
N ALA A 121 6.21 -34.31 -48.80
CA ALA A 121 4.89 -34.50 -49.45
C ALA A 121 3.71 -34.92 -48.49
N GLN A 122 2.47 -34.79 -49.02
CA GLN A 122 1.27 -35.65 -48.84
C GLN A 122 0.33 -35.56 -47.58
N SER A 123 -0.94 -35.89 -47.84
CA SER A 123 -2.18 -35.79 -47.02
C SER A 123 -2.94 -37.16 -47.08
N PRO A 124 -4.26 -37.34 -46.78
CA PRO A 124 -5.34 -36.47 -46.23
C PRO A 124 -5.94 -37.06 -44.91
N THR A 125 -7.16 -36.82 -44.37
CA THR A 125 -8.38 -36.02 -44.71
C THR A 125 -8.94 -35.45 -43.35
N GLN A 126 -10.22 -35.19 -42.98
CA GLN A 126 -11.61 -35.21 -43.51
C GLN A 126 -12.38 -34.10 -42.71
N SER A 127 -13.24 -33.23 -43.28
CA SER A 127 -14.69 -33.38 -43.57
C SER A 127 -15.58 -33.54 -42.30
N LEU A 128 -16.66 -32.79 -42.01
CA LEU A 128 -17.58 -31.88 -42.76
C LEU A 128 -18.18 -30.82 -41.75
N THR A 129 -18.30 -29.50 -42.05
CA THR A 129 -19.46 -28.74 -42.61
C THR A 129 -20.82 -28.93 -41.90
N SER A 130 -21.72 -27.94 -41.72
CA SER A 130 -21.76 -26.49 -42.08
C SER A 130 -22.92 -25.75 -41.35
N ASP A 131 -23.01 -24.44 -41.56
CA ASP A 131 -23.95 -23.44 -40.99
C ASP A 131 -25.45 -23.67 -41.27
N SER A 132 -26.34 -23.08 -40.43
CA SER A 132 -27.23 -21.96 -40.86
C SER A 132 -28.21 -21.42 -39.78
N GLN A 133 -28.13 -20.10 -39.58
CA GLN A 133 -29.18 -19.07 -39.38
C GLN A 133 -30.57 -19.37 -38.73
N ALA A 134 -30.88 -18.54 -37.72
CA ALA A 134 -32.12 -17.77 -37.47
C ALA A 134 -33.53 -18.40 -37.52
N THR A 135 -34.38 -18.03 -36.55
CA THR A 135 -35.62 -17.22 -36.73
C THR A 135 -36.25 -16.86 -35.36
N GLU A 136 -36.97 -15.75 -35.27
CA GLU A 136 -37.66 -15.25 -34.07
C GLU A 136 -38.93 -16.06 -33.72
N ARG A 137 -39.38 -15.99 -32.46
CA ARG A 137 -40.82 -15.95 -32.15
C ARG A 137 -41.13 -15.32 -30.79
N GLN A 138 -42.15 -14.47 -30.79
CA GLN A 138 -42.73 -13.83 -29.61
C GLN A 138 -43.68 -14.80 -28.90
N ASN A 139 -43.97 -14.56 -27.61
CA ASN A 139 -45.37 -14.51 -27.18
C ASN A 139 -45.57 -13.64 -25.93
N GLN A 140 -46.70 -12.94 -25.86
CA GLN A 140 -47.13 -12.11 -24.72
C GLN A 140 -48.62 -12.34 -24.44
N THR A 141 -48.99 -12.61 -23.18
CA THR A 141 -50.25 -12.23 -22.50
C THR A 141 -50.06 -12.59 -21.02
N ALA A 142 -50.12 -11.65 -20.06
CA ALA A 142 -51.33 -10.99 -19.51
C ALA A 142 -52.14 -11.97 -18.64
N SER A 143 -52.23 -11.76 -17.31
CA SER A 143 -53.32 -11.02 -16.60
C SER A 143 -54.13 -12.00 -15.75
N ASP A 144 -54.73 -11.68 -14.57
CA ASP A 144 -54.88 -10.40 -13.87
C ASP A 144 -54.97 -10.54 -12.32
N ILE A 145 -54.58 -9.46 -11.64
CA ILE A 145 -55.25 -8.77 -10.50
C ILE A 145 -56.03 -9.57 -9.44
N VAL A 146 -55.69 -9.38 -8.14
CA VAL A 146 -56.59 -8.82 -7.08
C VAL A 146 -55.78 -8.43 -5.83
N THR A 147 -56.22 -7.38 -5.14
CA THR A 147 -55.55 -6.73 -4.00
C THR A 147 -56.35 -6.89 -2.71
N ASN A 148 -55.71 -7.03 -1.54
CA ASN A 148 -55.92 -6.15 -0.36
C ASN A 148 -55.16 -6.54 0.92
N ASN A 149 -54.91 -5.54 1.76
CA ASN A 149 -54.29 -5.63 3.09
C ASN A 149 -55.31 -5.98 4.18
N ILE A 150 -54.81 -6.52 5.31
CA ILE A 150 -55.20 -6.15 6.69
C ILE A 150 -54.02 -6.54 7.62
N ALA A 151 -53.91 -5.94 8.82
CA ALA A 151 -52.64 -5.75 9.53
C ALA A 151 -52.54 -6.40 10.94
N SER A 152 -51.38 -6.20 11.57
CA SER A 152 -50.99 -6.53 12.97
C SER A 152 -50.52 -7.99 13.20
N ASN A 153 -49.58 -8.29 14.12
CA ASN A 153 -48.96 -7.44 15.15
C ASN A 153 -47.48 -7.77 15.48
N GLU A 154 -46.80 -6.79 16.10
CA GLU A 154 -45.55 -6.78 16.90
C GLU A 154 -44.61 -8.02 17.01
N THR A 155 -43.30 -7.75 16.84
CA THR A 155 -42.31 -7.76 17.96
C THR A 155 -41.08 -6.91 17.55
N ALA A 156 -40.47 -6.21 18.51
CA ALA A 156 -39.46 -5.17 18.25
C ALA A 156 -38.01 -5.57 18.60
N ALA A 157 -37.06 -4.98 17.87
CA ALA A 157 -35.67 -4.79 18.32
C ALA A 157 -35.05 -3.58 17.57
N ALA A 158 -34.96 -2.42 18.23
CA ALA A 158 -34.16 -1.30 17.75
C ALA A 158 -32.69 -1.50 18.17
N PRO A 159 -31.69 -1.05 17.39
CA PRO A 159 -30.29 -1.26 17.73
C PRO A 159 -29.89 -0.43 18.95
N ASP A 160 -29.23 -1.07 19.91
CA ASP A 160 -28.73 -0.40 21.11
C ASP A 160 -27.72 0.69 20.77
N LYS A 161 -27.88 1.86 21.41
CA LYS A 161 -26.92 2.97 21.28
C LYS A 161 -25.69 2.64 22.10
N PHE A 162 -24.68 2.05 21.46
CA PHE A 162 -23.38 1.84 22.08
C PHE A 162 -22.73 3.20 22.37
N VAL A 163 -22.85 3.67 23.62
CA VAL A 163 -22.27 4.93 24.07
C VAL A 163 -20.75 4.77 24.10
N ALA A 164 -20.07 5.41 23.15
CA ALA A 164 -18.62 5.44 23.13
C ALA A 164 -18.10 6.23 24.34
N SER A 165 -17.45 5.56 25.28
CA SER A 165 -16.79 6.19 26.43
C SER A 165 -15.76 7.23 25.93
N PRO A 166 -15.81 8.49 26.40
CA PRO A 166 -14.96 9.58 25.89
C PRO A 166 -13.52 9.53 26.46
N HIS A 167 -12.86 8.38 26.37
CA HIS A 167 -11.48 8.14 26.79
C HIS A 167 -10.66 7.47 25.68
N HIS A 168 -10.55 8.15 24.55
CA HIS A 168 -9.30 8.14 23.80
C HIS A 168 -8.80 9.58 23.71
N GLN A 169 -8.13 10.03 24.78
CA GLN A 169 -7.21 11.14 24.63
C GLN A 169 -6.14 10.71 23.62
N SER A 170 -5.77 11.60 22.70
CA SER A 170 -4.59 11.40 21.86
C SER A 170 -3.37 11.56 22.75
N GLN A 171 -2.93 10.46 23.38
CA GLN A 171 -1.58 10.39 23.90
C GLN A 171 -0.65 10.62 22.72
N LEU A 172 0.15 11.68 22.81
CA LEU A 172 1.35 11.80 22.00
C LEU A 172 2.24 10.63 22.42
N GLU A 173 2.45 9.67 21.53
CA GLU A 173 3.39 8.59 21.78
C GLU A 173 4.78 9.21 21.81
N GLY A 174 5.32 9.38 23.03
CA GLY A 174 6.64 9.97 23.25
C GLY A 174 7.76 9.10 22.69
N ASP A 175 8.99 9.58 22.85
CA ASP A 175 10.14 9.05 22.12
C ASP A 175 10.44 7.58 22.46
N LEU A 176 10.65 6.76 21.43
CA LEU A 176 10.85 5.32 21.57
C LEU A 176 12.32 5.00 21.85
N VAL A 177 12.61 4.63 23.10
CA VAL A 177 13.94 4.13 23.49
C VAL A 177 14.04 2.61 23.28
N HIS A 178 14.84 2.19 22.30
CA HIS A 178 15.12 0.78 22.01
C HIS A 178 16.51 0.36 22.53
N SER A 179 16.53 -0.48 23.58
CA SER A 179 17.76 -0.82 24.31
C SER A 179 18.49 -2.10 23.84
N GLN A 180 18.14 -2.64 22.67
CA GLN A 180 18.72 -3.86 22.11
C GLN A 180 19.28 -3.63 20.70
N ILE A 181 20.09 -4.56 20.19
CA ILE A 181 20.55 -4.52 18.80
C ILE A 181 19.37 -4.89 17.89
N LEU A 182 19.04 -4.02 16.94
CA LEU A 182 18.04 -4.31 15.92
C LEU A 182 18.66 -5.21 14.84
N ARG A 183 18.10 -6.42 14.70
CA ARG A 183 18.70 -7.51 13.91
C ARG A 183 18.14 -7.54 12.48
N SER A 184 18.88 -8.20 11.58
CA SER A 184 18.45 -8.36 10.18
C SER A 184 17.03 -8.93 10.08
N GLY A 185 16.20 -8.35 9.20
CA GLY A 185 14.78 -8.68 9.06
C GLY A 185 13.85 -8.07 10.13
N GLN A 186 14.37 -7.33 11.11
CA GLN A 186 13.57 -6.56 12.06
C GLN A 186 13.39 -5.11 11.58
N SER A 187 12.21 -4.55 11.85
CA SER A 187 11.88 -3.16 11.58
C SER A 187 11.34 -2.50 12.84
N ILE A 188 11.77 -1.25 13.10
CA ILE A 188 11.10 -0.31 14.00
C ILE A 188 10.43 0.74 13.12
N ASN A 189 9.17 1.03 13.40
CA ASN A 189 8.44 2.16 12.86
C ASN A 189 7.74 2.85 14.03
N HIS A 190 8.06 4.11 14.28
CA HIS A 190 7.51 4.90 15.39
C HIS A 190 6.85 6.18 14.87
N VAL A 191 5.66 6.46 15.40
CA VAL A 191 4.76 7.51 14.89
C VAL A 191 4.64 8.58 15.96
N GLY A 192 4.80 9.85 15.58
CA GLY A 192 4.61 10.98 16.48
C GLY A 192 5.68 11.25 17.56
N GLY A 193 6.83 10.56 17.53
CA GLY A 193 7.99 10.82 18.42
C GLY A 193 9.34 10.43 17.81
N ASP A 194 10.44 10.82 18.46
CA ASP A 194 11.81 10.43 18.06
C ASP A 194 12.05 8.93 18.32
N VAL A 195 13.08 8.36 17.69
CA VAL A 195 13.54 6.98 17.97
C VAL A 195 14.99 6.98 18.43
N ILE A 196 15.25 6.39 19.60
CA ILE A 196 16.57 6.33 20.22
C ILE A 196 16.99 4.88 20.42
N LEU A 197 17.93 4.40 19.61
CA LEU A 197 18.56 3.09 19.81
C LEU A 197 19.85 3.24 20.63
N THR A 198 19.92 2.60 21.79
CA THR A 198 21.13 2.61 22.65
C THR A 198 22.18 1.55 22.26
N LYS A 199 21.99 0.96 21.07
CA LYS A 199 22.78 -0.10 20.42
C LYS A 199 22.71 0.08 18.88
N GLY A 200 23.32 -0.86 18.15
CA GLY A 200 23.38 -0.83 16.69
C GLY A 200 22.14 -1.35 15.96
N ILE A 201 22.12 -1.06 14.66
CA ILE A 201 21.18 -1.58 13.65
C ILE A 201 22.01 -2.40 12.67
N ASN A 202 21.76 -3.71 12.58
CA ASN A 202 22.51 -4.61 11.70
C ASN A 202 22.08 -4.46 10.22
N ALA A 203 22.93 -4.93 9.30
CA ALA A 203 22.59 -4.99 7.87
C ALA A 203 21.27 -5.75 7.63
N GLY A 204 20.37 -5.17 6.83
CA GLY A 204 19.03 -5.72 6.55
C GLY A 204 17.99 -5.50 7.66
N ALA A 205 18.30 -4.73 8.70
CA ALA A 205 17.31 -4.15 9.62
C ALA A 205 16.85 -2.76 9.12
N GLU A 206 15.77 -2.22 9.71
CA GLU A 206 15.20 -0.91 9.35
C GLU A 206 14.70 -0.14 10.57
N ALA A 207 14.98 1.16 10.65
CA ALA A 207 14.38 2.07 11.64
C ALA A 207 13.76 3.28 10.92
N ILE A 208 12.47 3.54 11.22
CA ILE A 208 11.65 4.62 10.67
C ILE A 208 11.07 5.44 11.83
N THR A 209 11.12 6.76 11.71
CA THR A 209 10.43 7.71 12.59
C THR A 209 9.90 8.92 11.83
N ASP A 210 8.76 9.44 12.29
CA ASP A 210 8.19 10.71 11.80
C ASP A 210 9.10 11.92 12.07
N TYR A 211 9.97 11.86 13.09
CA TYR A 211 10.91 12.91 13.52
C TYR A 211 12.36 12.39 13.46
N SER A 212 13.19 12.58 14.50
CA SER A 212 14.64 12.32 14.51
C SER A 212 15.01 10.92 14.99
N LEU A 213 16.09 10.38 14.41
CA LEU A 213 16.57 9.02 14.66
C LEU A 213 18.00 9.05 15.25
N HIS A 214 18.14 8.54 16.46
CA HIS A 214 19.39 8.50 17.21
C HIS A 214 19.89 7.06 17.34
N VAL A 215 21.11 6.78 16.86
CA VAL A 215 21.71 5.44 16.87
C VAL A 215 23.06 5.47 17.59
N TYR A 216 23.04 5.17 18.89
CA TYR A 216 24.22 5.10 19.74
C TYR A 216 24.95 3.74 19.59
N GLY A 217 25.28 3.40 18.35
CA GLY A 217 25.95 2.16 17.96
C GLY A 217 26.31 2.15 16.47
N LYS A 218 26.66 0.97 15.93
CA LYS A 218 26.89 0.79 14.50
C LYS A 218 25.57 0.74 13.75
N ALA A 219 25.43 1.55 12.70
CA ALA A 219 24.24 1.61 11.88
C ALA A 219 24.56 1.09 10.47
N GLU A 220 24.09 -0.13 10.15
CA GLU A 220 24.32 -0.83 8.88
C GLU A 220 23.02 -1.10 8.09
N GLY A 221 21.86 -0.95 8.73
CA GLY A 221 20.55 -1.13 8.12
C GLY A 221 20.05 0.11 7.38
N ARG A 222 18.73 0.17 7.19
CA ARG A 222 18.03 1.31 6.58
C ARG A 222 17.60 2.30 7.67
N LEU A 223 17.91 3.57 7.49
CA LEU A 223 17.65 4.66 8.44
C LEU A 223 16.72 5.69 7.79
N VAL A 224 15.56 5.95 8.40
CA VAL A 224 14.57 6.91 7.90
C VAL A 224 14.10 7.81 9.03
N ALA A 225 14.35 9.11 8.89
CA ALA A 225 13.87 10.18 9.75
C ALA A 225 13.02 11.16 8.94
N GLY A 226 12.17 11.93 9.62
CA GLY A 226 11.24 12.84 8.94
C GLY A 226 10.28 12.09 8.01
N ALA A 227 9.84 10.88 8.38
CA ALA A 227 9.04 10.01 7.50
C ALA A 227 7.71 10.64 7.05
N THR A 228 7.18 11.61 7.80
CA THR A 228 6.00 12.42 7.44
C THR A 228 6.29 13.61 6.52
N GLY A 229 7.57 13.84 6.20
CA GLY A 229 8.05 15.00 5.44
C GLY A 229 8.63 16.13 6.32
N ASP A 230 8.93 15.89 7.60
CA ASP A 230 9.60 16.90 8.42
C ASP A 230 11.03 17.15 7.95
N THR A 231 11.28 18.35 7.42
CA THR A 231 12.57 18.82 6.94
C THR A 231 13.56 19.15 8.07
N ASN A 232 13.09 19.26 9.31
CA ASN A 232 13.91 19.61 10.48
C ASN A 232 14.49 18.36 11.17
N ALA A 233 13.90 17.20 10.90
CA ALA A 233 14.34 15.90 11.41
C ALA A 233 15.81 15.61 11.06
N LYS A 234 16.49 14.89 11.96
CA LYS A 234 17.91 14.55 11.84
C LYS A 234 18.17 13.08 12.12
N ILE A 235 19.21 12.54 11.52
CA ILE A 235 19.75 11.21 11.85
C ILE A 235 21.10 11.40 12.52
N PHE A 236 21.25 10.91 13.74
CA PHE A 236 22.51 10.94 14.49
C PHE A 236 23.01 9.50 14.65
N CYS A 237 24.26 9.23 14.28
CA CYS A 237 24.86 7.90 14.37
C CYS A 237 26.27 7.99 14.92
N LEU A 238 26.65 7.14 15.88
CA LEU A 238 28.05 7.10 16.39
C LEU A 238 29.01 6.32 15.47
N ARG A 239 28.47 5.38 14.67
CA ARG A 239 29.22 4.58 13.69
C ARG A 239 28.36 4.39 12.44
N PHE A 240 28.37 5.41 11.58
CA PHE A 240 27.53 5.52 10.39
C PHE A 240 28.05 4.66 9.23
N ASN A 241 27.34 3.59 8.87
CA ASN A 241 27.66 2.77 7.69
C ASN A 241 26.40 2.12 7.04
N PRO A 242 25.26 2.87 6.89
CA PRO A 242 23.96 2.27 6.57
C PRO A 242 23.88 1.72 5.15
N SER A 243 22.84 0.93 4.86
CA SER A 243 22.48 0.52 3.49
C SER A 243 21.67 1.60 2.75
N LEU A 244 20.86 2.36 3.49
CA LEU A 244 20.10 3.52 3.04
C LEU A 244 19.97 4.51 4.19
N VAL A 245 20.12 5.80 3.90
CA VAL A 245 19.77 6.90 4.82
C VAL A 245 18.73 7.81 4.15
N SER A 246 17.75 8.30 4.90
CA SER A 246 16.71 9.20 4.38
C SER A 246 16.25 10.21 5.41
N VAL A 247 16.09 11.46 4.99
CA VAL A 247 15.50 12.57 5.77
C VAL A 247 14.46 13.27 4.91
N ALA A 248 13.25 13.52 5.45
CA ALA A 248 12.16 14.20 4.74
C ALA A 248 11.79 13.57 3.37
N GLY A 249 11.94 12.25 3.24
CA GLY A 249 11.73 11.51 1.99
C GLY A 249 12.83 11.66 0.92
N THR A 250 13.85 12.50 1.14
CA THR A 250 15.07 12.50 0.32
C THR A 250 16.03 11.43 0.86
N TYR A 251 16.53 10.54 0.00
CA TYR A 251 17.35 9.40 0.41
C TYR A 251 18.70 9.32 -0.31
N CYS A 252 19.67 8.68 0.35
CA CYS A 252 20.95 8.29 -0.22
C CYS A 252 21.17 6.78 0.02
N LEU A 253 21.58 6.07 -1.02
CA LEU A 253 22.03 4.67 -0.94
C LEU A 253 23.51 4.63 -0.56
N LYS A 254 23.94 3.51 0.04
CA LYS A 254 25.31 3.33 0.58
C LYS A 254 26.43 3.68 -0.40
N GLU A 255 26.28 3.27 -1.66
CA GLU A 255 27.21 3.50 -2.76
C GLU A 255 27.41 4.98 -3.12
N ASN A 256 26.50 5.85 -2.68
CA ASN A 256 26.56 7.31 -2.90
C ASN A 256 26.94 8.09 -1.62
N ILE A 257 27.18 7.43 -0.49
CA ILE A 257 27.63 8.07 0.75
C ILE A 257 29.14 8.36 0.62
N PRO A 258 29.60 9.62 0.79
CA PRO A 258 31.03 9.94 0.72
C PRO A 258 31.83 9.21 1.81
N THR A 259 33.01 8.72 1.47
CA THR A 259 33.74 7.74 2.29
C THR A 259 34.33 8.33 3.57
N GLU A 260 34.49 9.66 3.64
CA GLU A 260 34.91 10.38 4.84
C GLU A 260 33.93 10.25 6.01
N TYR A 261 32.63 10.02 5.74
CA TYR A 261 31.59 9.84 6.77
C TYR A 261 31.44 8.38 7.23
N LEU A 262 32.03 7.41 6.53
CA LEU A 262 31.82 5.99 6.82
C LEU A 262 32.57 5.54 8.07
N ASP A 263 31.86 4.80 8.94
CA ASP A 263 32.29 4.37 10.27
C ASP A 263 32.76 5.53 11.20
N LYS A 264 32.28 6.75 10.95
CA LYS A 264 32.40 7.93 11.83
C LYS A 264 31.15 8.17 12.66
N ALA A 265 31.25 9.12 13.58
CA ALA A 265 30.09 9.78 14.16
C ALA A 265 29.59 10.88 13.21
N VAL A 266 28.30 10.86 12.87
CA VAL A 266 27.70 11.64 11.77
C VAL A 266 26.31 12.11 12.14
N GLN A 267 26.03 13.38 11.86
CA GLN A 267 24.70 13.95 11.73
C GLN A 267 24.33 14.00 10.24
N VAL A 268 23.15 13.51 9.87
CA VAL A 268 22.55 13.69 8.54
C VAL A 268 21.28 14.52 8.69
N SER A 269 21.09 15.48 7.78
CA SER A 269 19.92 16.38 7.76
C SER A 269 19.50 16.71 6.34
N TYR A 270 18.31 17.27 6.16
CA TYR A 270 17.84 17.77 4.87
C TYR A 270 17.94 19.30 4.80
N LEU A 271 18.30 19.82 3.63
CA LEU A 271 18.31 21.25 3.33
C LEU A 271 17.70 21.49 1.94
N ASP A 272 16.69 22.38 1.86
CA ASP A 272 16.03 22.69 0.60
C ASP A 272 17.01 23.26 -0.44
N GLY A 273 16.81 22.91 -1.70
CA GLY A 273 17.72 23.17 -2.81
C GLY A 273 19.06 22.40 -2.79
N GLN A 274 19.45 21.75 -1.69
CA GLN A 274 20.74 21.02 -1.57
C GLN A 274 20.57 19.50 -1.38
N GLY A 275 19.48 19.05 -0.76
CA GLY A 275 19.23 17.63 -0.51
C GLY A 275 19.74 17.19 0.87
N LEU A 276 20.43 16.05 0.94
CA LEU A 276 20.99 15.54 2.19
C LEU A 276 22.37 16.15 2.48
N VAL A 277 22.50 16.74 3.66
CA VAL A 277 23.74 17.29 4.19
C VAL A 277 24.26 16.37 5.28
N PHE A 278 25.53 15.99 5.17
CA PHE A 278 26.25 15.12 6.10
C PHE A 278 27.28 15.97 6.86
N GLU A 279 27.33 15.83 8.18
CA GLU A 279 28.20 16.60 9.08
C GLU A 279 28.86 15.65 10.08
N LEU A 280 30.18 15.77 10.27
CA LEU A 280 30.90 14.97 11.26
C LEU A 280 30.59 15.48 12.67
N MET A 281 30.39 14.56 13.60
CA MET A 281 30.24 14.87 15.02
C MET A 281 31.58 14.63 15.71
N GLU A 282 32.27 15.70 16.12
CA GLU A 282 33.53 15.68 16.87
C GLU A 282 33.32 15.62 18.39
#